data_AF-A0A852TXC2-F1
#
_entry.id   AF-A0A852TXC2-F1
#
_cell.length_a   1.000
_cell.length_b   1.000
_cell.length_c   1.000
_cell.angle_alpha   90.00
_cell.angle_beta   90.00
_cell.angle_gamma   90.00
#
_symmetry.space_group_name_H-M   'P 1'
#
loop_
_entity.id
_entity.type
_entity.pdbx_description
1 polymer ?
#
loop_
_entity_poly.entity_id
_entity_poly.type
_entity_poly.pdbx_seq_one_letter_code
_entity_poly.pdbx_strand_id
1 'polypeptide(L)'
;MLVLTTAAAMVMSLAIIPAYASSTAVATGDSTADGRPVIWKNRDHWSTPDGWKVVPYTYEADGSSFGSGDSFGSRFDYTGITALGESGRDSITGDRIPWAGSNDRGLGFVQVAGHTLTSSFADQHGYPVSQDLDKGMTGGYMNHVLLSRAEHVDEVERILRDTNDGGGFNGSTARNTSTIISVFDRWGNAATFEIDGDSFTRDNVTEEHLPDGDGRYTSPHDDDKDGPNPPDGEYSGFDWRTNFSKVDWTKPSGFPYFVDEQLTTVDGDGNVVNEGSEPDGIHDWSYSSSAVYRHTRVGIRMDDPHDKNYRYFMQQEVESHGVPTEHSIETLSRSIGNLPYENGSGQAEKPTGWHASRFVSTFGFVSVGSKADDPYDGKLATIWVALGEPSVSVFVPIFPYAGEIPDELTDMYLASNDKRHQVYDYTEDDSCGYSCGRNVDHSIDLDALVGPGGYYGEGGIQEYTFGIEDWAFDEYDAFMADLRTGDRTEAELRADMAEWQQRMAATMKGHYIAGTVPTG
;
A
#
# COMPACT_ATOMS: atom_id res chain seq x y z
N MET A 1 2.78 -41.00 -54.72
CA MET A 1 2.04 -39.79 -54.32
C MET A 1 2.00 -39.80 -52.80
N LEU A 2 3.02 -39.22 -52.18
CA LEU A 2 3.26 -39.24 -50.73
C LEU A 2 2.69 -37.91 -50.21
N VAL A 3 1.62 -37.95 -49.43
CA VAL A 3 1.04 -36.76 -48.80
C VAL A 3 1.81 -36.50 -47.51
N LEU A 4 2.66 -35.47 -47.51
CA LEU A 4 3.25 -34.91 -46.30
C LEU A 4 2.16 -34.08 -45.60
N THR A 5 1.72 -34.52 -44.42
CA THR A 5 0.98 -33.68 -43.47
C THR A 5 1.97 -32.92 -42.61
N THR A 6 2.17 -31.64 -42.89
CA THR A 6 2.87 -30.69 -42.03
C THR A 6 1.96 -30.32 -40.86
N ALA A 7 2.29 -30.79 -39.65
CA ALA A 7 1.70 -30.30 -38.42
C ALA A 7 2.25 -28.90 -38.14
N ALA A 8 1.38 -27.89 -38.19
CA ALA A 8 1.71 -26.54 -37.74
C ALA A 8 1.81 -26.57 -36.21
N ALA A 9 3.01 -26.36 -35.67
CA ALA A 9 3.18 -26.09 -34.24
C ALA A 9 2.54 -24.73 -33.95
N MET A 10 1.40 -24.77 -33.27
CA MET A 10 0.75 -23.59 -32.71
C MET A 10 1.60 -23.17 -31.51
N VAL A 11 2.48 -22.19 -31.71
CA VAL A 11 3.17 -21.51 -30.61
C VAL A 11 2.09 -20.72 -29.87
N MET A 12 1.60 -21.27 -28.76
CA MET A 12 0.84 -20.49 -27.78
C MET A 12 1.82 -19.48 -27.19
N SER A 13 1.79 -18.26 -27.71
CA SER A 13 2.33 -17.10 -27.03
C SER A 13 1.52 -16.93 -25.75
N LEU A 14 2.04 -17.42 -24.62
CA LEU A 14 1.55 -17.03 -23.31
C LEU A 14 1.70 -15.50 -23.24
N ALA A 15 0.58 -14.78 -23.34
CA ALA A 15 0.55 -13.39 -22.99
C ALA A 15 0.86 -13.33 -21.49
N ILE A 16 2.06 -12.90 -21.14
CA ILE A 16 2.41 -12.57 -19.77
C ILE A 16 1.57 -11.33 -19.43
N ILE A 17 0.48 -11.54 -18.70
CA ILE A 17 -0.30 -10.43 -18.15
C ILE A 17 0.54 -9.87 -16.99
N PRO A 18 0.94 -8.60 -17.01
CA PRO A 18 1.76 -8.02 -15.94
C PRO A 18 1.01 -8.03 -14.61
N ALA A 19 1.58 -8.68 -13.59
CA ALA A 19 1.05 -8.72 -12.24
C ALA A 19 1.67 -7.62 -11.36
N TYR A 20 0.85 -6.80 -10.70
CA TYR A 20 1.29 -5.65 -9.89
C TYR A 20 1.65 -6.04 -8.46
N ALA A 21 2.88 -5.75 -8.01
CA ALA A 21 3.38 -6.16 -6.69
C ALA A 21 3.40 -4.99 -5.68
N SER A 22 2.23 -4.53 -5.21
CA SER A 22 2.18 -3.57 -4.09
C SER A 22 2.38 -4.24 -2.73
N SER A 23 2.72 -3.46 -1.70
CA SER A 23 2.80 -3.93 -0.30
C SER A 23 1.97 -3.03 0.61
N THR A 24 1.35 -3.60 1.64
CA THR A 24 0.59 -2.89 2.68
C THR A 24 0.88 -3.44 4.06
N ALA A 25 0.57 -2.65 5.07
CA ALA A 25 0.59 -3.08 6.45
C ALA A 25 -0.39 -2.23 7.28
N VAL A 26 -0.78 -2.76 8.43
CA VAL A 26 -1.65 -2.13 9.42
C VAL A 26 -1.16 -2.51 10.81
N ALA A 27 -1.20 -1.57 11.75
CA ALA A 27 -1.00 -1.82 13.17
C ALA A 27 -2.03 -1.04 13.98
N THR A 28 -2.43 -1.55 15.14
CA THR A 28 -3.36 -0.88 16.06
C THR A 28 -3.17 -1.35 17.51
N GLY A 29 -3.81 -0.67 18.45
CA GLY A 29 -3.80 -1.04 19.87
C GLY A 29 -2.39 -1.03 20.45
N ASP A 30 -2.05 -2.07 21.22
CA ASP A 30 -0.77 -2.16 21.94
C ASP A 30 0.44 -2.25 20.99
N SER A 31 0.24 -2.62 19.73
CA SER A 31 1.30 -2.59 18.72
C SER A 31 1.63 -1.19 18.22
N THR A 32 0.92 -0.15 18.70
CA THR A 32 1.14 1.24 18.29
C THR A 32 1.44 2.16 19.47
N ALA A 33 2.31 3.15 19.25
CA ALA A 33 2.88 3.97 20.33
C ALA A 33 1.85 4.75 21.17
N ASP A 34 0.66 5.01 20.61
CA ASP A 34 -0.42 5.75 21.29
C ASP A 34 -1.79 5.05 21.21
N GLY A 35 -1.82 3.80 20.74
CA GLY A 35 -3.02 2.99 20.54
C GLY A 35 -3.84 3.32 19.30
N ARG A 36 -3.43 4.30 18.46
CA ARG A 36 -4.17 4.65 17.25
C ARG A 36 -3.75 3.76 16.09
N PRO A 37 -4.71 3.35 15.24
CA PRO A 37 -4.37 2.53 14.09
C PRO A 37 -3.53 3.32 13.10
N VAL A 38 -2.57 2.64 12.48
CA VAL A 38 -1.75 3.18 11.39
C VAL A 38 -1.75 2.16 10.26
N ILE A 39 -2.05 2.60 9.04
CA ILE A 39 -1.96 1.78 7.83
C ILE A 39 -0.93 2.35 6.88
N TRP A 40 -0.36 1.50 6.05
CA TRP A 40 0.67 1.84 5.10
C TRP A 40 0.47 1.14 3.76
N LYS A 41 0.94 1.79 2.69
CA LYS A 41 1.03 1.24 1.35
C LYS A 41 2.23 1.80 0.59
N ASN A 42 2.97 0.91 -0.06
CA ASN A 42 3.73 1.25 -1.26
C ASN A 42 3.00 0.74 -2.50
N ARG A 43 2.74 1.63 -3.47
CA ARG A 43 2.11 1.26 -4.74
C ARG A 43 3.13 1.09 -5.83
N ASP A 44 3.17 -0.11 -6.38
CA ASP A 44 3.96 -0.42 -7.57
C ASP A 44 3.09 -0.45 -8.82
N HIS A 45 3.54 0.20 -9.89
CA HIS A 45 2.80 0.27 -11.15
C HIS A 45 3.68 0.59 -12.35
N TRP A 46 3.44 -0.10 -13.46
CA TRP A 46 4.22 0.03 -14.69
C TRP A 46 3.43 -0.23 -15.98
N SER A 47 2.12 -0.39 -15.91
CA SER A 47 1.32 -0.81 -17.07
C SER A 47 0.82 0.34 -17.95
N THR A 48 0.80 1.57 -17.43
CA THR A 48 0.39 2.77 -18.18
C THR A 48 1.51 3.81 -18.21
N PRO A 49 1.69 4.52 -19.34
CA PRO A 49 2.66 5.61 -19.51
C PRO A 49 2.76 6.58 -18.35
N ASP A 50 1.61 7.01 -17.85
CA ASP A 50 1.45 8.08 -16.89
C ASP A 50 1.09 7.59 -15.48
N GLY A 51 1.17 6.29 -15.20
CA GLY A 51 0.76 5.73 -13.90
C GLY A 51 1.61 6.18 -12.71
N TRP A 52 2.71 6.88 -12.96
CA TRP A 52 3.57 7.54 -11.98
C TRP A 52 3.14 8.98 -11.66
N LYS A 53 2.27 9.59 -12.46
CA LYS A 53 1.73 10.94 -12.26
C LYS A 53 0.62 10.87 -11.23
N VAL A 54 1.02 10.64 -9.98
CA VAL A 54 0.14 10.40 -8.85
C VAL A 54 -0.24 11.70 -8.16
N VAL A 55 -1.49 11.79 -7.72
CA VAL A 55 -2.03 12.96 -7.01
C VAL A 55 -3.03 12.53 -5.94
N PRO A 56 -3.11 13.26 -4.81
CA PRO A 56 -4.28 13.21 -3.96
C PRO A 56 -5.46 13.92 -4.64
N TYR A 57 -6.67 13.54 -4.28
CA TYR A 57 -7.90 14.23 -4.66
C TYR A 57 -8.95 14.09 -3.58
N THR A 58 -9.83 15.07 -3.47
CA THR A 58 -11.04 14.98 -2.66
C THR A 58 -12.21 14.52 -3.49
N TYR A 59 -13.08 13.72 -2.89
CA TYR A 59 -14.34 13.31 -3.45
C TYR A 59 -15.47 13.71 -2.50
N GLU A 60 -16.42 14.46 -3.04
CA GLU A 60 -17.67 14.82 -2.34
C GLU A 60 -18.69 13.71 -2.58
N ALA A 61 -19.09 13.02 -1.52
CA ALA A 61 -19.99 11.88 -1.66
C ALA A 61 -21.43 12.33 -1.92
N ASP A 62 -21.99 11.82 -3.01
CA ASP A 62 -23.35 12.16 -3.45
C ASP A 62 -24.36 11.04 -3.14
N GLY A 63 -25.62 11.29 -3.51
CA GLY A 63 -26.71 10.32 -3.36
C GLY A 63 -26.68 9.17 -4.38
N SER A 64 -25.58 8.96 -5.12
CA SER A 64 -25.46 7.85 -6.05
C SER A 64 -25.55 6.50 -5.33
N SER A 65 -26.03 5.51 -6.07
CA SER A 65 -26.13 4.13 -5.62
C SER A 65 -25.39 3.22 -6.58
N PHE A 66 -24.67 2.24 -6.03
CA PHE A 66 -24.02 1.21 -6.84
C PHE A 66 -24.97 0.10 -7.27
N GLY A 67 -26.23 0.06 -6.78
CA GLY A 67 -27.19 -0.97 -7.14
C GLY A 67 -28.16 -1.32 -6.02
N SER A 68 -28.96 -2.38 -6.22
CA SER A 68 -29.96 -2.83 -5.24
C SER A 68 -29.38 -3.33 -3.91
N GLY A 69 -28.08 -3.64 -3.89
CA GLY A 69 -27.34 -3.98 -2.66
C GLY A 69 -26.91 -2.76 -1.85
N ASP A 70 -27.03 -1.54 -2.39
CA ASP A 70 -26.70 -0.33 -1.63
C ASP A 70 -27.79 -0.01 -0.60
N SER A 71 -27.60 -0.57 0.59
CA SER A 71 -28.49 -0.36 1.75
C SER A 71 -28.06 0.82 2.63
N PHE A 72 -26.94 1.48 2.29
CA PHE A 72 -26.32 2.50 3.12
C PHE A 72 -26.96 3.86 2.84
N GLY A 73 -27.46 4.52 3.89
CA GLY A 73 -28.01 5.89 3.79
C GLY A 73 -26.97 6.99 4.00
N SER A 74 -25.90 6.69 4.74
CA SER A 74 -24.82 7.63 5.04
C SER A 74 -23.89 7.81 3.84
N ARG A 75 -23.30 9.01 3.73
CA ARG A 75 -22.35 9.39 2.67
C ARG A 75 -21.22 10.18 3.30
N PHE A 76 -19.99 9.82 2.93
CA PHE A 76 -18.78 10.38 3.52
C PHE A 76 -17.86 10.90 2.43
N ASP A 77 -17.45 12.15 2.57
CA ASP A 77 -16.41 12.71 1.72
C ASP A 77 -15.10 11.98 2.02
N TYR A 78 -14.23 11.87 1.03
CA TYR A 78 -12.93 11.24 1.25
C TYR A 78 -11.80 11.90 0.49
N THR A 79 -10.59 11.72 1.01
CA THR A 79 -9.35 12.02 0.29
C THR A 79 -8.73 10.71 -0.17
N GLY A 80 -8.54 10.57 -1.48
CA GLY A 80 -7.95 9.39 -2.10
C GLY A 80 -6.66 9.72 -2.84
N ILE A 81 -5.78 8.73 -2.99
CA ILE A 81 -4.57 8.82 -3.83
C ILE A 81 -4.82 8.07 -5.13
N THR A 82 -4.55 8.70 -6.26
CA THR A 82 -4.79 8.13 -7.59
C THR A 82 -3.69 8.54 -8.59
N ALA A 83 -3.78 8.03 -9.83
CA ALA A 83 -2.99 8.50 -10.97
C ALA A 83 -3.83 9.42 -11.87
N LEU A 84 -3.21 10.35 -12.60
CA LEU A 84 -3.93 11.23 -13.53
C LEU A 84 -4.45 10.49 -14.78
N GLY A 85 -3.84 9.34 -15.11
CA GLY A 85 -4.07 8.57 -16.32
C GLY A 85 -5.20 7.56 -16.26
N GLU A 86 -5.19 6.64 -17.24
CA GLU A 86 -6.13 5.50 -17.30
C GLU A 86 -6.06 4.64 -16.05
N SER A 87 -4.87 4.51 -15.43
CA SER A 87 -4.69 3.77 -14.18
C SER A 87 -5.26 4.47 -12.95
N GLY A 88 -5.83 5.67 -13.06
CA GLY A 88 -6.58 6.32 -11.98
C GLY A 88 -8.09 6.39 -12.24
N ARG A 89 -8.57 5.69 -13.29
CA ARG A 89 -9.98 5.68 -13.67
C ARG A 89 -10.53 4.27 -13.65
N ASP A 90 -11.77 4.17 -13.21
CA ASP A 90 -12.54 2.93 -13.35
C ASP A 90 -12.85 2.70 -14.83
N SER A 91 -12.61 1.48 -15.30
CA SER A 91 -12.79 1.13 -16.72
C SER A 91 -14.25 1.03 -17.15
N ILE A 92 -15.19 0.92 -16.21
CA ILE A 92 -16.62 0.74 -16.47
C ILE A 92 -17.37 2.07 -16.41
N THR A 93 -17.14 2.84 -15.34
CA THR A 93 -17.82 4.11 -15.05
C THR A 93 -17.06 5.32 -15.59
N GLY A 94 -15.74 5.21 -15.76
CA GLY A 94 -14.86 6.34 -16.10
C GLY A 94 -14.53 7.26 -14.92
N ASP A 95 -15.08 6.95 -13.73
CA ASP A 95 -14.88 7.74 -12.52
C ASP A 95 -13.44 7.64 -12.01
N ARG A 96 -12.99 8.68 -11.34
CA ARG A 96 -11.69 8.67 -10.67
C ARG A 96 -11.77 7.77 -9.44
N ILE A 97 -10.81 6.87 -9.29
CA ILE A 97 -10.79 5.84 -8.25
C ILE A 97 -9.58 5.98 -7.32
N PRO A 98 -9.74 5.69 -6.01
CA PRO A 98 -8.62 5.71 -5.06
C PRO A 98 -7.90 4.35 -5.01
N TRP A 99 -6.58 4.37 -4.87
CA TRP A 99 -5.75 3.17 -4.57
C TRP A 99 -5.38 3.05 -3.08
N ALA A 100 -5.55 4.14 -2.35
CA ALA A 100 -5.47 4.30 -0.91
C ALA A 100 -6.24 5.58 -0.55
N GLY A 101 -6.65 5.74 0.70
CA GLY A 101 -7.30 6.94 1.16
C GLY A 101 -7.90 6.82 2.55
N SER A 102 -8.53 7.90 2.97
CA SER A 102 -9.28 7.97 4.22
C SER A 102 -10.47 8.90 4.06
N ASN A 103 -11.57 8.62 4.75
CA ASN A 103 -12.76 9.45 4.71
C ASN A 103 -12.84 10.45 5.87
N ASP A 104 -13.82 11.36 5.80
CA ASP A 104 -14.03 12.43 6.76
C ASP A 104 -14.62 11.96 8.12
N ARG A 105 -14.79 10.64 8.29
CA ARG A 105 -15.23 9.96 9.52
C ARG A 105 -14.17 9.09 10.17
N GLY A 106 -12.97 9.03 9.60
CA GLY A 106 -11.86 8.28 10.18
C GLY A 106 -11.80 6.82 9.76
N LEU A 107 -12.48 6.41 8.67
CA LEU A 107 -12.15 5.16 8.00
C LEU A 107 -10.87 5.37 7.18
N GLY A 108 -9.84 4.59 7.45
CA GLY A 108 -8.62 4.50 6.64
C GLY A 108 -8.62 3.24 5.78
N PHE A 109 -8.04 3.33 4.58
CA PHE A 109 -8.06 2.25 3.60
C PHE A 109 -6.77 2.18 2.77
N VAL A 110 -6.25 0.97 2.57
CA VAL A 110 -5.20 0.66 1.58
C VAL A 110 -5.52 -0.62 0.82
N GLN A 111 -5.13 -0.69 -0.45
CA GLN A 111 -5.35 -1.83 -1.34
C GLN A 111 -4.03 -2.41 -1.87
N VAL A 112 -3.88 -3.73 -1.97
CA VAL A 112 -2.91 -4.42 -2.86
C VAL A 112 -3.61 -5.41 -3.79
N ALA A 113 -3.03 -5.68 -4.95
CA ALA A 113 -3.58 -6.69 -5.86
C ALA A 113 -3.52 -8.08 -5.22
N GLY A 114 -4.59 -8.87 -5.31
CA GLY A 114 -4.59 -10.27 -4.83
C GLY A 114 -4.32 -11.20 -6.00
N HIS A 115 -3.04 -11.44 -6.33
CA HIS A 115 -2.65 -12.21 -7.53
C HIS A 115 -3.29 -13.60 -7.56
N THR A 116 -3.25 -14.30 -6.42
CA THR A 116 -3.83 -15.63 -6.25
C THR A 116 -5.35 -15.66 -6.26
N LEU A 117 -6.01 -14.49 -6.26
CA LEU A 117 -7.47 -14.34 -6.27
C LEU A 117 -8.01 -13.93 -7.65
N THR A 118 -7.15 -13.84 -8.67
CA THR A 118 -7.54 -13.40 -10.01
C THR A 118 -8.22 -14.51 -10.81
N SER A 119 -9.12 -14.13 -11.74
CA SER A 119 -9.70 -15.06 -12.72
C SER A 119 -8.65 -15.77 -13.56
N SER A 120 -7.57 -15.06 -13.93
CA SER A 120 -6.45 -15.67 -14.66
C SER A 120 -5.78 -16.76 -13.86
N PHE A 121 -5.58 -16.56 -12.55
CA PHE A 121 -4.99 -17.57 -11.69
C PHE A 121 -5.92 -18.78 -11.54
N ALA A 122 -7.22 -18.55 -11.31
CA ALA A 122 -8.22 -19.61 -11.21
C ALA A 122 -8.27 -20.47 -12.49
N ASP A 123 -8.36 -19.85 -13.66
CA ASP A 123 -8.42 -20.55 -14.96
C ASP A 123 -7.15 -21.37 -15.23
N GLN A 124 -5.97 -20.79 -14.97
CA GLN A 124 -4.67 -21.47 -15.15
C GLN A 124 -4.52 -22.72 -14.29
N HIS A 125 -5.19 -22.77 -13.14
CA HIS A 125 -5.14 -23.89 -12.19
C HIS A 125 -6.40 -24.78 -12.24
N GLY A 126 -7.29 -24.58 -13.22
CA GLY A 126 -8.45 -25.43 -13.45
C GLY A 126 -9.61 -25.22 -12.47
N TYR A 127 -9.67 -24.06 -11.81
CA TYR A 127 -10.78 -23.69 -10.93
C TYR A 127 -11.84 -22.85 -11.67
N PRO A 128 -13.10 -22.86 -11.21
CA PRO A 128 -14.13 -21.99 -11.76
C PRO A 128 -13.80 -20.51 -11.56
N VAL A 129 -13.93 -19.72 -12.63
CA VAL A 129 -13.89 -18.26 -12.57
C VAL A 129 -15.16 -17.74 -11.91
N SER A 130 -14.99 -16.95 -10.84
CA SER A 130 -16.09 -16.35 -10.06
C SER A 130 -16.35 -14.88 -10.39
N GLN A 131 -15.41 -14.18 -11.04
CA GLN A 131 -15.56 -12.76 -11.35
C GLN A 131 -16.42 -12.51 -12.59
N ASP A 132 -17.21 -11.43 -12.57
CA ASP A 132 -17.90 -10.92 -13.76
C ASP A 132 -17.03 -9.84 -14.41
N LEU A 133 -16.17 -10.25 -15.34
CA LEU A 133 -15.14 -9.38 -15.94
C LEU A 133 -15.72 -8.25 -16.81
N ASP A 134 -16.95 -8.39 -17.29
CA ASP A 134 -17.56 -7.43 -18.22
C ASP A 134 -18.38 -6.36 -17.49
N LYS A 135 -19.00 -6.72 -16.36
CA LYS A 135 -19.97 -5.84 -15.68
C LYS A 135 -19.68 -5.64 -14.21
N GLY A 136 -18.88 -6.51 -13.60
CA GLY A 136 -18.64 -6.49 -12.16
C GLY A 136 -17.86 -5.27 -11.73
N MET A 137 -18.08 -4.88 -10.48
CA MET A 137 -17.38 -3.75 -9.85
C MET A 137 -15.86 -4.00 -9.83
N THR A 138 -15.08 -3.08 -10.40
CA THR A 138 -13.62 -3.19 -10.35
C THR A 138 -13.10 -2.94 -8.94
N GLY A 139 -11.88 -3.39 -8.63
CA GLY A 139 -11.26 -3.12 -7.33
C GLY A 139 -11.18 -1.63 -7.01
N GLY A 140 -10.88 -0.77 -8.00
CA GLY A 140 -10.85 0.67 -7.79
C GLY A 140 -12.21 1.28 -7.45
N TYR A 141 -13.27 0.84 -8.14
CA TYR A 141 -14.62 1.31 -7.82
C TYR A 141 -15.12 0.74 -6.49
N MET A 142 -14.71 -0.47 -6.12
CA MET A 142 -14.98 -1.01 -4.78
C MET A 142 -14.40 -0.10 -3.70
N ASN A 143 -13.15 0.33 -3.83
CA ASN A 143 -12.52 1.24 -2.85
C ASN A 143 -13.30 2.55 -2.72
N HIS A 144 -13.75 3.08 -3.85
CA HIS A 144 -14.60 4.26 -3.88
C HIS A 144 -15.88 4.04 -3.05
N VAL A 145 -16.59 2.92 -3.26
CA VAL A 145 -17.78 2.57 -2.49
C VAL A 145 -17.47 2.45 -1.00
N LEU A 146 -16.40 1.73 -0.63
CA LEU A 146 -16.03 1.54 0.77
C LEU A 146 -15.77 2.86 1.49
N LEU A 147 -14.91 3.71 0.92
CA LEU A 147 -14.53 4.99 1.53
C LEU A 147 -15.71 5.95 1.72
N SER A 148 -16.70 5.87 0.85
CA SER A 148 -17.81 6.83 0.84
C SER A 148 -19.07 6.34 1.55
N ARG A 149 -19.14 5.05 1.93
CA ARG A 149 -20.33 4.43 2.55
C ARG A 149 -20.08 3.86 3.95
N ALA A 150 -18.84 3.52 4.30
CA ALA A 150 -18.51 2.96 5.61
C ALA A 150 -17.80 3.97 6.52
N GLU A 151 -18.13 3.97 7.81
CA GLU A 151 -17.36 4.58 8.89
C GLU A 151 -16.78 3.53 9.85
N HIS A 152 -17.22 2.27 9.75
CA HIS A 152 -16.83 1.17 10.61
C HIS A 152 -16.31 -0.04 9.81
N VAL A 153 -15.36 -0.80 10.36
CA VAL A 153 -14.84 -2.05 9.75
C VAL A 153 -15.96 -3.07 9.43
N ASP A 154 -16.93 -3.27 10.32
CA ASP A 154 -18.09 -4.13 10.08
C ASP A 154 -19.02 -3.65 8.94
N GLU A 155 -19.06 -2.35 8.66
CA GLU A 155 -19.78 -1.83 7.49
C GLU A 155 -19.04 -2.16 6.19
N VAL A 156 -17.70 -2.16 6.21
CA VAL A 156 -16.89 -2.68 5.08
C VAL A 156 -17.27 -4.12 4.80
N GLU A 157 -17.30 -4.98 5.83
CA GLU A 157 -17.73 -6.37 5.68
C GLU A 157 -19.16 -6.48 5.11
N ARG A 158 -20.10 -5.67 5.62
CA ARG A 158 -21.48 -5.64 5.11
C ARG A 158 -21.52 -5.27 3.62
N ILE A 159 -20.78 -4.26 3.17
CA ILE A 159 -20.69 -3.90 1.75
C ILE A 159 -20.15 -5.07 0.93
N LEU A 160 -19.12 -5.77 1.42
CA LEU A 160 -18.59 -6.95 0.74
C LEU A 160 -19.63 -8.07 0.65
N ARG A 161 -20.44 -8.30 1.69
CA ARG A 161 -21.55 -9.27 1.61
C ARG A 161 -22.61 -8.84 0.61
N ASP A 162 -23.00 -7.57 0.64
CA ASP A 162 -24.06 -7.01 -0.22
C ASP A 162 -23.63 -6.90 -1.70
N THR A 163 -22.34 -7.07 -2.01
CA THR A 163 -21.79 -7.03 -3.38
C THR A 163 -21.32 -8.40 -3.90
N ASN A 164 -21.46 -9.48 -3.13
CA ASN A 164 -21.01 -10.83 -3.54
C ASN A 164 -21.67 -11.31 -4.85
N ASP A 165 -22.93 -10.95 -5.09
CA ASP A 165 -23.67 -11.27 -6.31
C ASP A 165 -23.65 -10.13 -7.34
N GLY A 166 -22.69 -9.20 -7.21
CA GLY A 166 -22.61 -7.95 -7.96
C GLY A 166 -23.40 -6.81 -7.34
N GLY A 167 -24.24 -7.04 -6.31
CA GLY A 167 -24.95 -5.97 -5.57
C GLY A 167 -25.91 -5.14 -6.42
N GLY A 168 -26.31 -5.66 -7.58
CA GLY A 168 -27.09 -4.92 -8.59
C GLY A 168 -26.28 -3.93 -9.44
N PHE A 169 -24.97 -3.85 -9.25
CA PHE A 169 -24.09 -3.00 -10.05
C PHE A 169 -24.07 -3.46 -11.50
N ASN A 170 -24.50 -2.57 -12.41
CA ASN A 170 -24.46 -2.81 -13.87
C ASN A 170 -25.11 -4.14 -14.32
N GLY A 171 -26.08 -4.66 -13.55
CA GLY A 171 -26.70 -5.97 -13.81
C GLY A 171 -25.69 -7.14 -13.80
N SER A 172 -24.61 -6.97 -13.03
CA SER A 172 -23.56 -7.95 -12.86
C SER A 172 -24.00 -9.12 -11.98
N THR A 173 -23.33 -10.26 -12.13
CA THR A 173 -23.57 -11.47 -11.31
C THR A 173 -22.55 -11.65 -10.19
N ALA A 174 -21.49 -10.85 -10.18
CA ALA A 174 -20.37 -10.94 -9.24
C ALA A 174 -19.52 -9.66 -9.31
N ARG A 175 -18.50 -9.52 -8.47
CA ARG A 175 -17.51 -8.44 -8.62
C ARG A 175 -16.53 -8.73 -9.75
N ASN A 176 -15.89 -7.67 -10.26
CA ASN A 176 -14.64 -7.73 -11.04
C ASN A 176 -13.46 -7.30 -10.15
N THR A 177 -13.42 -7.85 -8.94
CA THR A 177 -12.45 -7.46 -7.91
C THR A 177 -11.62 -8.68 -7.53
N SER A 178 -10.30 -8.53 -7.44
CA SER A 178 -9.34 -9.53 -6.95
C SER A 178 -8.23 -8.80 -6.22
N THR A 179 -8.41 -8.61 -4.92
CA THR A 179 -7.64 -7.64 -4.16
C THR A 179 -7.53 -8.02 -2.70
N ILE A 180 -6.53 -7.51 -2.01
CA ILE A 180 -6.45 -7.51 -0.55
C ILE A 180 -6.55 -6.05 -0.11
N ILE A 181 -7.35 -5.79 0.91
CA ILE A 181 -7.50 -4.45 1.49
C ILE A 181 -7.23 -4.53 2.98
N SER A 182 -6.62 -3.49 3.54
CA SER A 182 -6.55 -3.30 4.97
C SER A 182 -7.24 -2.00 5.32
N VAL A 183 -8.06 -2.03 6.37
CA VAL A 183 -8.85 -0.90 6.84
C VAL A 183 -8.68 -0.70 8.33
N PHE A 184 -8.83 0.55 8.76
CA PHE A 184 -9.12 0.88 10.15
C PHE A 184 -10.33 1.80 10.23
N ASP A 185 -10.90 1.95 11.43
CA ASP A 185 -11.92 2.96 11.71
C ASP A 185 -11.58 3.85 12.92
N ARG A 186 -12.50 4.78 13.22
CA ARG A 186 -12.33 5.78 14.30
C ARG A 186 -12.33 5.21 15.71
N TRP A 187 -12.71 3.94 15.89
CA TRP A 187 -12.72 3.29 17.20
C TRP A 187 -11.41 2.57 17.49
N GLY A 188 -10.48 2.54 16.53
CA GLY A 188 -9.23 1.80 16.63
C GLY A 188 -9.34 0.37 16.10
N ASN A 189 -10.48 0.00 15.50
CA ASN A 189 -10.63 -1.32 14.90
C ASN A 189 -9.79 -1.39 13.63
N ALA A 190 -9.24 -2.57 13.34
CA ALA A 190 -8.49 -2.80 12.12
C ALA A 190 -8.70 -4.22 11.59
N ALA A 191 -8.90 -4.36 10.27
CA ALA A 191 -9.03 -5.65 9.63
C ALA A 191 -8.46 -5.65 8.21
N THR A 192 -8.02 -6.82 7.79
CA THR A 192 -7.66 -7.10 6.40
C THR A 192 -8.74 -7.98 5.77
N PHE A 193 -9.10 -7.66 4.52
CA PHE A 193 -10.02 -8.46 3.72
C PHE A 193 -9.34 -8.91 2.43
N GLU A 194 -9.49 -10.17 2.08
CA GLU A 194 -9.02 -10.72 0.81
C GLU A 194 -10.25 -11.05 -0.04
N ILE A 195 -10.36 -10.40 -1.19
CA ILE A 195 -11.62 -10.27 -1.93
C ILE A 195 -11.43 -10.82 -3.32
N ASP A 196 -12.41 -11.62 -3.77
CA ASP A 196 -12.55 -12.00 -5.16
C ASP A 196 -13.96 -11.75 -5.71
N GLY A 197 -14.30 -12.40 -6.82
CA GLY A 197 -15.55 -12.20 -7.55
C GLY A 197 -16.81 -12.35 -6.69
N ASP A 198 -16.93 -13.46 -5.96
CA ASP A 198 -18.16 -13.83 -5.24
C ASP A 198 -17.95 -14.06 -3.74
N SER A 199 -16.71 -13.96 -3.26
CA SER A 199 -16.33 -14.29 -1.89
C SER A 199 -15.30 -13.31 -1.34
N PHE A 200 -15.09 -13.38 -0.04
CA PHE A 200 -14.00 -12.72 0.66
C PHE A 200 -13.62 -13.50 1.91
N THR A 201 -12.43 -13.24 2.45
CA THR A 201 -12.01 -13.57 3.83
C THR A 201 -11.85 -12.29 4.63
N ARG A 202 -11.92 -12.39 5.96
CA ARG A 202 -11.67 -11.31 6.91
C ARG A 202 -10.63 -11.82 7.91
N ASP A 203 -9.70 -10.94 8.24
CA ASP A 203 -8.67 -11.13 9.26
C ASP A 203 -8.67 -9.90 10.17
N ASN A 204 -9.18 -10.07 11.38
CA ASN A 204 -9.21 -9.07 12.44
C ASN A 204 -7.82 -8.92 13.03
N VAL A 205 -7.32 -7.69 13.12
CA VAL A 205 -6.00 -7.40 13.68
C VAL A 205 -6.09 -7.37 15.22
N THR A 206 -6.16 -8.54 15.84
CA THR A 206 -6.34 -8.73 17.29
C THR A 206 -5.14 -9.32 18.01
N GLU A 207 -4.13 -9.80 17.27
CA GLU A 207 -2.89 -10.26 17.85
C GLU A 207 -1.68 -10.03 16.92
N GLU A 208 -0.48 -10.12 17.50
CA GLU A 208 0.77 -10.08 16.75
C GLU A 208 1.20 -11.50 16.36
N HIS A 209 1.23 -11.78 15.06
CA HIS A 209 1.72 -13.05 14.55
C HIS A 209 3.24 -12.99 14.36
N LEU A 210 3.96 -13.12 15.48
CA LEU A 210 5.42 -13.13 15.48
C LEU A 210 5.97 -14.43 14.84
N PRO A 211 7.09 -14.35 14.11
CA PRO A 211 7.79 -15.54 13.66
C PRO A 211 8.42 -16.30 14.84
N ASP A 212 8.63 -17.61 14.70
CA ASP A 212 9.43 -18.39 15.65
C ASP A 212 10.92 -18.05 15.60
N GLY A 213 11.71 -18.73 16.45
CA GLY A 213 13.16 -18.59 16.49
C GLY A 213 13.88 -18.98 15.19
N ASP A 214 13.19 -19.63 14.25
CA ASP A 214 13.66 -19.96 12.89
C ASP A 214 12.99 -19.05 11.83
N GLY A 215 12.48 -17.88 12.22
CA GLY A 215 11.88 -16.91 11.30
C GLY A 215 10.59 -17.39 10.63
N ARG A 216 9.97 -18.49 11.09
CA ARG A 216 8.75 -19.04 10.48
C ARG A 216 7.53 -18.40 11.11
N TYR A 217 6.57 -17.97 10.29
CA TYR A 217 5.21 -17.75 10.79
C TYR A 217 4.69 -19.10 11.30
N THR A 218 4.41 -19.19 12.59
CA THR A 218 4.09 -20.46 13.25
C THR A 218 2.61 -20.76 13.35
N SER A 219 1.76 -19.83 12.94
CA SER A 219 0.33 -20.03 12.90
C SER A 219 -0.26 -19.37 11.65
N PRO A 220 -1.14 -20.06 10.91
CA PRO A 220 -2.11 -19.36 10.08
C PRO A 220 -3.01 -18.50 10.97
N HIS A 221 -3.59 -17.46 10.39
CA HIS A 221 -4.64 -16.68 11.04
C HIS A 221 -5.91 -17.53 11.05
N ASP A 222 -6.33 -18.01 12.22
CA ASP A 222 -7.60 -18.73 12.39
C ASP A 222 -8.70 -17.70 12.68
N ASP A 223 -9.06 -16.91 11.65
CA ASP A 223 -10.18 -15.98 11.72
C ASP A 223 -11.33 -16.46 10.83
N ASP A 224 -12.51 -16.59 11.44
CA ASP A 224 -13.73 -16.97 10.76
C ASP A 224 -14.54 -15.72 10.47
N LYS A 225 -14.56 -15.31 9.20
CA LYS A 225 -15.40 -14.21 8.72
C LYS A 225 -16.89 -14.37 9.06
N ASP A 226 -17.37 -15.59 9.34
CA ASP A 226 -18.75 -15.87 9.72
C ASP A 226 -18.94 -16.04 11.25
N GLY A 227 -17.87 -15.84 12.02
CA GLY A 227 -17.85 -15.70 13.47
C GLY A 227 -18.23 -14.27 13.95
N PRO A 228 -18.36 -14.08 15.28
CA PRO A 228 -18.58 -12.76 15.86
C PRO A 228 -17.31 -11.89 15.80
N ASN A 229 -17.46 -10.63 15.39
CA ASN A 229 -16.36 -9.68 15.38
C ASN A 229 -15.98 -9.21 16.80
N PRO A 230 -14.70 -8.89 17.04
CA PRO A 230 -14.26 -8.22 18.27
C PRO A 230 -15.05 -6.92 18.51
N PRO A 231 -15.40 -6.60 19.76
CA PRO A 231 -15.91 -5.29 20.16
C PRO A 231 -14.94 -4.15 19.86
N ASP A 232 -15.50 -2.93 19.76
CA ASP A 232 -14.72 -1.70 19.60
C ASP A 232 -13.61 -1.57 20.64
N GLY A 233 -12.38 -1.32 20.15
CA GLY A 233 -11.20 -1.13 20.99
C GLY A 233 -10.57 -2.43 21.53
N GLU A 234 -11.07 -3.61 21.16
CA GLU A 234 -10.40 -4.90 21.45
C GLU A 234 -9.37 -5.30 20.38
N TYR A 235 -9.26 -4.53 19.30
CA TYR A 235 -8.24 -4.73 18.27
C TYR A 235 -6.87 -4.28 18.77
N SER A 236 -5.86 -5.13 18.61
CA SER A 236 -4.49 -4.88 19.05
C SER A 236 -3.54 -5.83 18.35
N GLY A 237 -2.67 -5.32 17.49
CA GLY A 237 -1.80 -6.17 16.70
C GLY A 237 -1.26 -5.47 15.47
N PHE A 238 -0.63 -6.25 14.60
CA PHE A 238 -0.27 -5.80 13.27
C PHE A 238 -0.50 -6.91 12.23
N ASP A 239 -0.75 -6.48 11.00
CA ASP A 239 -0.78 -7.33 9.83
C ASP A 239 -0.04 -6.64 8.69
N TRP A 240 0.62 -7.43 7.85
CA TRP A 240 1.31 -6.95 6.67
C TRP A 240 0.98 -7.86 5.50
N ARG A 241 0.64 -7.25 4.36
CA ARG A 241 0.14 -7.97 3.20
C ARG A 241 0.90 -7.61 1.95
N THR A 242 1.04 -8.63 1.13
CA THR A 242 1.56 -8.55 -0.21
C THR A 242 0.48 -9.10 -1.13
N ASN A 243 0.82 -9.43 -2.36
CA ASN A 243 -0.16 -9.89 -3.35
C ASN A 243 -0.68 -11.32 -3.16
N PHE A 244 -0.52 -11.90 -1.97
CA PHE A 244 -0.93 -13.25 -1.61
C PHE A 244 -1.89 -13.26 -0.43
N SER A 245 -2.80 -14.23 -0.46
CA SER A 245 -3.67 -14.55 0.67
C SER A 245 -2.83 -15.16 1.81
N LYS A 246 -3.27 -14.96 3.05
CA LYS A 246 -2.74 -15.61 4.27
C LYS A 246 -3.82 -16.34 5.07
N VAL A 247 -5.08 -16.31 4.61
CA VAL A 247 -6.18 -17.01 5.28
C VAL A 247 -6.36 -18.36 4.62
N ASP A 248 -6.14 -19.45 5.37
CA ASP A 248 -6.39 -20.82 4.90
C ASP A 248 -7.89 -21.10 4.84
N TRP A 249 -8.50 -20.80 3.69
CA TRP A 249 -9.92 -21.03 3.46
C TRP A 249 -10.18 -21.59 2.06
N THR A 250 -11.14 -22.49 1.94
CA THR A 250 -11.53 -23.06 0.64
C THR A 250 -13.00 -22.80 0.35
N LYS A 251 -13.28 -22.26 -0.84
CA LYS A 251 -14.64 -22.02 -1.31
C LYS A 251 -15.45 -23.32 -1.42
N PRO A 252 -16.79 -23.24 -1.37
CA PRO A 252 -17.66 -24.34 -1.77
C PRO A 252 -17.42 -24.84 -3.21
N SER A 253 -16.89 -23.99 -4.09
CA SER A 253 -16.50 -24.37 -5.46
C SER A 253 -15.20 -25.18 -5.53
N GLY A 254 -14.50 -25.34 -4.41
CA GLY A 254 -13.21 -26.02 -4.32
C GLY A 254 -11.99 -25.15 -4.57
N PHE A 255 -12.17 -23.85 -4.85
CA PHE A 255 -11.05 -22.90 -5.00
C PHE A 255 -10.48 -22.53 -3.62
N PRO A 256 -9.20 -22.83 -3.33
CA PRO A 256 -8.57 -22.42 -2.09
C PRO A 256 -8.09 -20.97 -2.19
N TYR A 257 -8.14 -20.25 -1.07
CA TYR A 257 -7.44 -19.00 -0.87
C TYR A 257 -6.00 -19.38 -0.56
N PHE A 258 -5.16 -19.31 -1.59
CA PHE A 258 -3.81 -19.84 -1.55
C PHE A 258 -2.96 -19.06 -0.55
N VAL A 259 -2.60 -19.74 0.54
CA VAL A 259 -1.56 -19.30 1.47
C VAL A 259 -0.21 -19.66 0.86
N ASP A 260 0.69 -18.69 0.76
CA ASP A 260 2.09 -18.96 0.43
C ASP A 260 2.80 -19.56 1.66
N GLU A 261 2.95 -20.88 1.68
CA GLU A 261 3.66 -21.62 2.73
C GLU A 261 5.10 -22.00 2.33
N GLN A 262 5.58 -21.62 1.13
CA GLN A 262 6.89 -22.09 0.66
C GLN A 262 8.06 -21.45 1.42
N LEU A 263 9.09 -22.28 1.66
CA LEU A 263 10.34 -21.84 2.24
C LEU A 263 11.28 -21.38 1.12
N THR A 264 11.59 -20.08 1.09
CA THR A 264 12.59 -19.50 0.20
C THR A 264 13.97 -19.54 0.87
N THR A 265 14.95 -20.12 0.18
CA THR A 265 16.37 -20.06 0.54
C THR A 265 17.13 -19.10 -0.35
N VAL A 266 18.36 -18.76 0.04
CA VAL A 266 19.28 -17.97 -0.78
C VAL A 266 20.48 -18.84 -1.13
N ASP A 267 20.76 -18.96 -2.42
CA ASP A 267 21.93 -19.69 -2.88
C ASP A 267 23.23 -18.90 -2.63
N GLY A 268 24.37 -19.51 -2.93
CA GLY A 268 25.69 -18.91 -2.69
C GLY A 268 25.97 -17.63 -3.48
N ASP A 269 25.13 -17.28 -4.45
CA ASP A 269 25.25 -16.11 -5.32
C ASP A 269 24.27 -14.99 -4.94
N GLY A 270 23.49 -15.19 -3.87
CA GLY A 270 22.47 -14.23 -3.44
C GLY A 270 21.15 -14.35 -4.18
N ASN A 271 20.96 -15.38 -5.03
CA ASN A 271 19.68 -15.62 -5.69
C ASN A 271 18.74 -16.34 -4.75
N VAL A 272 17.46 -16.03 -4.89
CA VAL A 272 16.41 -16.63 -4.08
C VAL A 272 15.94 -17.90 -4.77
N VAL A 273 16.01 -19.02 -4.07
CA VAL A 273 15.63 -20.34 -4.59
C VAL A 273 14.62 -20.99 -3.63
N ASN A 274 13.49 -21.45 -4.14
CA ASN A 274 12.49 -22.16 -3.32
C ASN A 274 13.04 -23.56 -2.97
N GLU A 275 12.86 -24.00 -1.72
CA GLU A 275 13.17 -25.39 -1.36
C GLU A 275 12.12 -26.33 -1.96
N GLY A 276 12.46 -27.01 -3.05
CA GLY A 276 11.61 -28.04 -3.66
C GLY A 276 11.72 -28.07 -5.18
N SER A 277 11.53 -29.25 -5.79
CA SER A 277 11.54 -29.42 -7.25
C SER A 277 10.16 -29.44 -7.88
N GLU A 278 9.08 -29.33 -7.09
CA GLU A 278 7.71 -29.27 -7.56
C GLU A 278 7.20 -27.82 -7.47
N PRO A 279 6.95 -27.16 -8.62
CA PRO A 279 6.22 -25.90 -8.66
C PRO A 279 4.79 -26.14 -8.15
N ASP A 280 4.37 -25.43 -7.12
CA ASP A 280 2.99 -25.43 -6.63
C ASP A 280 2.05 -24.52 -7.44
N GLY A 281 2.60 -23.87 -8.49
CA GLY A 281 1.88 -22.92 -9.33
C GLY A 281 1.99 -21.46 -8.86
N ILE A 282 2.62 -21.21 -7.70
CA ILE A 282 2.90 -19.89 -7.13
C ILE A 282 4.38 -19.58 -7.37
N HIS A 283 4.74 -19.19 -8.60
CA HIS A 283 6.13 -18.81 -8.89
C HIS A 283 6.44 -17.41 -8.33
N ASP A 284 7.10 -17.38 -7.17
CA ASP A 284 7.65 -16.17 -6.51
C ASP A 284 8.57 -15.36 -7.43
N TRP A 285 9.28 -16.04 -8.33
CA TRP A 285 10.28 -15.44 -9.22
C TRP A 285 9.68 -14.51 -10.28
N SER A 286 8.41 -14.72 -10.61
CA SER A 286 7.79 -14.03 -11.75
C SER A 286 6.82 -12.92 -11.34
N TYR A 287 6.26 -12.96 -10.12
CA TYR A 287 5.09 -12.12 -9.80
C TYR A 287 5.05 -11.52 -8.40
N SER A 288 6.02 -11.77 -7.50
CA SER A 288 6.07 -11.10 -6.19
C SER A 288 7.47 -10.98 -5.59
N SER A 289 7.99 -9.77 -5.52
CA SER A 289 9.27 -9.47 -4.87
C SER A 289 9.18 -9.26 -3.35
N SER A 290 8.00 -9.46 -2.74
CA SER A 290 7.79 -9.31 -1.30
C SER A 290 7.51 -10.63 -0.56
N ALA A 291 7.40 -11.77 -1.27
CA ALA A 291 7.61 -13.12 -0.70
C ALA A 291 9.11 -13.41 -0.44
N VAL A 292 9.98 -12.54 -0.94
CA VAL A 292 11.42 -12.75 -0.94
C VAL A 292 12.05 -12.17 0.31
N TYR A 293 12.31 -13.08 1.26
CA TYR A 293 13.14 -13.01 2.47
C TYR A 293 12.41 -13.01 3.82
N ARG A 294 11.92 -14.18 4.26
CA ARG A 294 11.47 -14.42 5.65
C ARG A 294 12.61 -14.44 6.70
N HIS A 295 13.89 -14.49 6.33
CA HIS A 295 14.98 -14.77 7.29
C HIS A 295 16.21 -13.82 7.40
N THR A 296 16.38 -12.72 6.65
CA THR A 296 17.50 -11.75 6.86
C THR A 296 17.23 -10.29 6.48
N ARG A 297 15.98 -9.85 6.27
CA ARG A 297 15.73 -8.40 6.28
C ARG A 297 15.67 -7.93 7.71
N VAL A 298 16.84 -7.65 8.24
CA VAL A 298 17.00 -7.11 9.57
C VAL A 298 16.21 -5.79 9.73
N GLY A 299 15.84 -5.12 8.61
CA GLY A 299 15.12 -3.85 8.59
C GLY A 299 13.83 -3.64 7.82
N ILE A 300 13.07 -4.69 7.48
CA ILE A 300 11.71 -4.50 6.95
C ILE A 300 10.80 -5.51 7.64
N ARG A 301 10.38 -5.19 8.87
CA ARG A 301 9.74 -6.16 9.77
C ARG A 301 8.77 -5.51 10.73
N MET A 302 7.47 -5.74 10.51
CA MET A 302 6.43 -5.33 11.47
C MET A 302 6.58 -6.05 12.84
N ASP A 303 7.31 -7.15 12.91
CA ASP A 303 7.64 -7.93 14.10
C ASP A 303 8.84 -7.38 14.92
N ASP A 304 9.36 -6.21 14.56
CA ASP A 304 10.33 -5.49 15.39
C ASP A 304 9.73 -5.12 16.77
N PRO A 305 10.48 -5.18 17.89
CA PRO A 305 9.93 -4.97 19.24
C PRO A 305 9.49 -3.53 19.53
N HIS A 306 9.74 -2.56 18.65
CA HIS A 306 9.32 -1.19 18.88
C HIS A 306 7.84 -1.00 18.54
N ASP A 307 7.14 -0.24 19.38
CA ASP A 307 5.78 0.17 19.07
C ASP A 307 5.73 0.91 17.74
N LYS A 308 4.77 0.53 16.89
CA LYS A 308 4.62 1.11 15.56
C LYS A 308 3.97 2.47 15.65
N ASN A 309 4.41 3.39 14.81
CA ASN A 309 3.75 4.67 14.65
C ASN A 309 3.91 5.12 13.21
N TYR A 310 3.25 6.20 12.84
CA TYR A 310 3.30 6.75 11.48
C TYR A 310 4.73 7.07 11.00
N ARG A 311 5.63 7.50 11.90
CA ARG A 311 7.05 7.65 11.60
C ARG A 311 7.64 6.28 11.23
N TYR A 312 7.44 5.19 11.98
CA TYR A 312 7.91 3.84 11.61
C TYR A 312 7.63 3.45 10.15
N PHE A 313 6.39 3.65 9.71
CA PHE A 313 5.99 3.30 8.34
C PHE A 313 6.61 4.22 7.28
N MET A 314 7.06 5.44 7.63
CA MET A 314 7.69 6.43 6.73
C MET A 314 9.22 6.49 6.88
N GLN A 315 9.67 6.82 8.10
CA GLN A 315 11.03 6.77 8.62
C GLN A 315 11.04 6.72 10.15
N GLN A 316 11.67 5.69 10.73
CA GLN A 316 11.99 5.67 12.15
C GLN A 316 13.34 5.00 12.35
N GLU A 317 14.04 5.41 13.41
CA GLU A 317 15.17 4.66 13.92
C GLU A 317 14.68 3.35 14.53
N VAL A 318 14.96 2.23 13.89
CA VAL A 318 14.60 0.88 14.34
C VAL A 318 15.88 0.09 14.54
N GLU A 319 16.03 -0.50 15.72
CA GLU A 319 17.21 -1.30 16.01
C GLU A 319 17.12 -2.62 15.27
N SER A 320 18.01 -2.81 14.29
CA SER A 320 18.29 -4.09 13.67
C SER A 320 18.44 -5.17 14.78
N HIS A 321 17.52 -6.14 14.90
CA HIS A 321 17.43 -7.07 16.03
C HIS A 321 18.77 -7.72 16.46
N GLY A 322 19.52 -7.05 17.34
CA GLY A 322 20.64 -7.60 18.10
C GLY A 322 21.92 -6.75 18.19
N VAL A 323 22.14 -5.77 17.33
CA VAL A 323 23.25 -4.81 17.51
C VAL A 323 22.81 -3.45 16.99
N PRO A 324 22.47 -2.51 17.89
CA PRO A 324 22.39 -1.10 17.53
C PRO A 324 23.70 -0.73 16.84
N THR A 325 23.62 -0.27 15.61
CA THR A 325 24.75 0.36 14.94
C THR A 325 24.49 1.86 14.86
N GLU A 326 25.50 2.62 14.47
CA GLU A 326 25.31 4.04 14.14
C GLU A 326 24.36 4.28 12.96
N HIS A 327 23.88 3.21 12.31
CA HIS A 327 23.05 3.20 11.11
C HIS A 327 21.63 2.66 11.39
N SER A 328 20.94 3.13 12.43
CA SER A 328 19.70 2.49 12.90
C SER A 328 18.41 3.01 12.25
N ILE A 329 18.42 3.66 11.08
CA ILE A 329 17.19 4.15 10.43
C ILE A 329 16.65 3.15 9.39
N GLU A 330 15.56 2.44 9.71
CA GLU A 330 14.89 1.55 8.74
C GLU A 330 13.38 1.80 8.70
N THR A 331 12.84 1.82 7.48
CA THR A 331 11.48 2.29 7.21
C THR A 331 10.81 1.38 6.21
N LEU A 332 9.50 1.14 6.36
CA LEU A 332 8.77 0.32 5.38
C LEU A 332 8.66 1.00 4.02
N SER A 333 8.37 2.30 4.01
CA SER A 333 8.14 3.05 2.77
C SER A 333 9.39 3.21 1.91
N ARG A 334 10.55 3.49 2.52
CA ARG A 334 11.77 3.89 1.81
C ARG A 334 12.76 2.76 1.60
N SER A 335 12.59 1.63 2.29
CA SER A 335 13.60 0.59 2.30
C SER A 335 13.82 -0.01 0.91
N ILE A 336 15.05 0.19 0.43
CA ILE A 336 15.68 -0.46 -0.71
C ILE A 336 16.65 -1.55 -0.25
N GLY A 337 16.55 -2.04 1.00
CA GLY A 337 17.45 -3.04 1.60
C GLY A 337 18.66 -2.47 2.34
N ASN A 338 19.61 -3.33 2.72
CA ASN A 338 20.76 -2.95 3.57
C ASN A 338 21.70 -1.96 2.87
N LEU A 339 22.14 -0.96 3.63
CA LEU A 339 23.14 0.05 3.28
C LEU A 339 24.25 0.10 4.36
N PRO A 340 25.46 0.57 4.04
CA PRO A 340 25.95 0.85 2.69
C PRO A 340 26.03 -0.43 1.85
N TYR A 341 26.06 -0.28 0.53
CA TYR A 341 26.11 -1.41 -0.39
C TYR A 341 27.00 -1.08 -1.60
N GLU A 342 27.84 -2.02 -1.99
CA GLU A 342 28.56 -2.01 -3.26
C GLU A 342 28.22 -3.28 -4.03
N ASN A 343 28.03 -3.17 -5.35
CA ASN A 343 27.84 -4.32 -6.21
C ASN A 343 29.17 -5.09 -6.39
N GLY A 344 29.14 -6.24 -7.08
CA GLY A 344 30.33 -7.07 -7.32
C GLY A 344 31.48 -6.38 -8.09
N SER A 345 31.23 -5.19 -8.65
CA SER A 345 32.21 -4.34 -9.34
C SER A 345 32.75 -3.21 -8.46
N GLY A 346 32.30 -3.09 -7.20
CA GLY A 346 32.67 -2.01 -6.28
C GLY A 346 31.96 -0.68 -6.56
N GLN A 347 30.83 -0.69 -7.28
CA GLN A 347 30.01 0.50 -7.51
C GLN A 347 28.87 0.57 -6.50
N ALA A 348 28.54 1.77 -6.03
CA ALA A 348 27.41 2.05 -5.14
C ALA A 348 26.07 2.04 -5.90
N GLU A 349 25.79 0.95 -6.61
CA GLU A 349 24.56 0.74 -7.39
C GLU A 349 23.79 -0.47 -6.87
N LYS A 350 22.53 -0.28 -6.46
CA LYS A 350 21.73 -1.33 -5.83
C LYS A 350 20.51 -1.73 -6.66
N PRO A 351 20.36 -3.00 -7.06
CA PRO A 351 19.14 -3.48 -7.69
C PRO A 351 17.93 -3.32 -6.76
N THR A 352 16.86 -2.67 -7.22
CA THR A 352 15.70 -2.36 -6.37
C THR A 352 14.50 -3.28 -6.56
N GLY A 353 14.49 -4.14 -7.60
CA GLY A 353 13.34 -4.98 -7.96
C GLY A 353 12.81 -5.89 -6.85
N TRP A 354 13.62 -6.19 -5.83
CA TRP A 354 13.28 -7.05 -4.71
C TRP A 354 12.91 -6.31 -3.42
N HIS A 355 12.91 -4.97 -3.40
CA HIS A 355 12.76 -4.20 -2.17
C HIS A 355 11.37 -3.58 -1.98
N ALA A 356 11.05 -3.08 -0.78
CA ALA A 356 9.73 -2.55 -0.49
C ALA A 356 9.46 -1.25 -1.27
N SER A 357 10.46 -0.37 -1.33
CA SER A 357 10.58 0.66 -2.36
C SER A 357 11.37 0.10 -3.54
N ARG A 358 10.88 0.32 -4.76
CA ARG A 358 11.57 -0.16 -5.97
C ARG A 358 11.38 0.76 -7.16
N PHE A 359 12.10 0.48 -8.23
CA PHE A 359 12.06 1.30 -9.44
C PHE A 359 10.64 1.43 -10.05
N VAL A 360 9.69 0.53 -9.77
CA VAL A 360 8.29 0.67 -10.21
C VAL A 360 7.36 1.30 -9.17
N SER A 361 7.86 1.69 -7.99
CA SER A 361 7.06 2.35 -6.97
C SER A 361 6.64 3.76 -7.42
N THR A 362 5.37 4.06 -7.25
CA THR A 362 4.70 5.27 -7.77
C THR A 362 4.17 6.19 -6.68
N PHE A 363 3.90 5.67 -5.49
CA PHE A 363 3.67 6.47 -4.28
C PHE A 363 3.91 5.64 -3.01
N GLY A 364 4.16 6.35 -1.92
CA GLY A 364 4.10 5.85 -0.54
C GLY A 364 2.93 6.52 0.17
N PHE A 365 2.21 5.78 1.00
CA PHE A 365 1.05 6.26 1.74
C PHE A 365 1.11 5.71 3.16
N VAL A 366 0.88 6.57 4.14
CA VAL A 366 0.63 6.20 5.52
C VAL A 366 -0.62 6.95 5.98
N SER A 367 -1.54 6.28 6.65
CA SER A 367 -2.65 6.97 7.31
C SER A 367 -2.67 6.65 8.79
N VAL A 368 -2.87 7.68 9.59
CA VAL A 368 -3.01 7.63 11.04
C VAL A 368 -4.47 7.83 11.36
N GLY A 369 -5.06 6.88 12.09
CA GLY A 369 -6.46 6.93 12.47
C GLY A 369 -6.69 7.63 13.80
N SER A 370 -7.86 7.36 14.36
CA SER A 370 -8.29 7.80 15.69
C SER A 370 -8.62 6.58 16.54
N LYS A 371 -8.77 6.80 17.85
CA LYS A 371 -9.32 5.81 18.78
C LYS A 371 -10.56 6.36 19.48
N ALA A 372 -11.33 5.50 20.15
CA ALA A 372 -12.65 5.83 20.68
C ALA A 372 -12.71 7.05 21.63
N ASP A 373 -11.61 7.37 22.33
CA ASP A 373 -11.50 8.52 23.24
C ASP A 373 -10.94 9.80 22.58
N ASP A 374 -10.63 9.77 21.28
CA ASP A 374 -10.26 10.98 20.54
C ASP A 374 -11.46 11.93 20.34
N PRO A 375 -11.24 13.26 20.37
CA PRO A 375 -12.28 14.21 20.04
C PRO A 375 -12.64 14.16 18.55
N TYR A 376 -13.77 14.77 18.23
CA TYR A 376 -14.25 15.03 16.87
C TYR A 376 -14.63 13.80 16.03
N ASP A 377 -14.84 12.63 16.64
CA ASP A 377 -15.43 11.47 15.98
C ASP A 377 -14.67 11.03 14.71
N GLY A 378 -13.35 10.80 14.81
CA GLY A 378 -12.53 10.28 13.71
C GLY A 378 -12.03 11.30 12.70
N LYS A 379 -12.48 12.56 12.80
CA LYS A 379 -12.08 13.66 11.90
C LYS A 379 -10.60 14.02 11.97
N LEU A 380 -9.89 13.50 12.97
CA LEU A 380 -8.45 13.67 13.17
C LEU A 380 -7.60 12.69 12.35
N ALA A 381 -8.21 11.84 11.52
CA ALA A 381 -7.45 10.99 10.62
C ALA A 381 -6.55 11.83 9.71
N THR A 382 -5.32 11.38 9.53
CA THR A 382 -4.30 12.08 8.72
C THR A 382 -3.76 11.13 7.68
N ILE A 383 -3.57 11.63 6.46
CA ILE A 383 -2.85 10.95 5.38
C ILE A 383 -1.46 11.60 5.29
N TRP A 384 -0.42 10.81 5.28
CA TRP A 384 0.92 11.18 4.84
C TRP A 384 1.17 10.54 3.49
N VAL A 385 1.49 11.34 2.47
CA VAL A 385 1.69 10.82 1.11
C VAL A 385 3.00 11.30 0.50
N ALA A 386 3.77 10.36 -0.03
CA ALA A 386 4.91 10.61 -0.88
C ALA A 386 4.50 10.37 -2.34
N LEU A 387 4.40 11.45 -3.14
CA LEU A 387 3.98 11.40 -4.53
C LEU A 387 5.18 11.15 -5.44
N GLY A 388 5.28 9.96 -6.03
CA GLY A 388 6.47 9.48 -6.74
C GLY A 388 7.11 8.27 -6.03
N GLU A 389 8.33 7.91 -6.42
CA GLU A 389 9.03 6.82 -5.72
C GLU A 389 9.36 7.25 -4.28
N PRO A 390 8.95 6.49 -3.25
CA PRO A 390 9.14 6.87 -1.85
C PRO A 390 10.60 7.13 -1.46
N SER A 391 11.55 6.38 -2.02
CA SER A 391 12.99 6.48 -1.70
C SER A 391 13.57 7.90 -1.92
N VAL A 392 13.03 8.65 -2.88
CA VAL A 392 13.48 10.01 -3.26
C VAL A 392 12.45 11.10 -3.01
N SER A 393 11.22 10.74 -2.64
CA SER A 393 10.12 11.68 -2.42
C SER A 393 10.07 12.15 -0.97
N VAL A 394 9.14 13.05 -0.64
CA VAL A 394 8.85 13.49 0.73
C VAL A 394 7.38 13.24 1.06
N PHE A 395 7.09 12.77 2.26
CA PHE A 395 5.76 12.52 2.81
C PHE A 395 5.13 13.82 3.30
N VAL A 396 4.06 14.25 2.65
CA VAL A 396 3.32 15.48 3.01
C VAL A 396 2.00 15.12 3.70
N PRO A 397 1.65 15.77 4.83
CA PRO A 397 0.42 15.49 5.56
C PRO A 397 -0.80 16.16 4.92
N ILE A 398 -1.94 15.46 4.93
CA ILE A 398 -3.25 15.90 4.43
C ILE A 398 -4.33 15.42 5.40
N PHE A 399 -5.29 16.28 5.72
CA PHE A 399 -6.46 15.92 6.51
C PHE A 399 -7.67 15.69 5.59
N PRO A 400 -8.25 14.48 5.54
CA PRO A 400 -9.49 14.23 4.80
C PRO A 400 -10.62 15.18 5.22
N TYR A 401 -10.73 15.48 6.52
CA TYR A 401 -11.76 16.36 7.04
C TYR A 401 -11.62 17.82 6.59
N ALA A 402 -10.43 18.27 6.16
CA ALA A 402 -10.27 19.60 5.57
C ALA A 402 -11.15 19.75 4.31
N GLY A 403 -11.31 18.67 3.53
CA GLY A 403 -12.11 18.64 2.31
C GLY A 403 -11.45 19.32 1.11
N GLU A 404 -10.18 19.70 1.23
CA GLU A 404 -9.37 20.31 0.16
C GLU A 404 -7.96 19.72 0.12
N ILE A 405 -7.31 19.86 -1.04
CA ILE A 405 -5.95 19.40 -1.29
C ILE A 405 -5.03 20.62 -1.40
N PRO A 406 -3.86 20.64 -0.75
CA PRO A 406 -2.89 21.70 -0.96
C PRO A 406 -2.47 21.82 -2.42
N ASP A 407 -2.43 23.05 -2.94
CA ASP A 407 -2.11 23.33 -4.35
C ASP A 407 -0.75 22.72 -4.77
N GLU A 408 0.21 22.68 -3.86
CA GLU A 408 1.56 22.15 -4.06
C GLU A 408 1.59 20.66 -4.40
N LEU A 409 0.56 19.90 -4.03
CA LEU A 409 0.49 18.46 -4.28
C LEU A 409 -0.04 18.13 -5.67
N THR A 410 -0.59 19.11 -6.40
CA THR A 410 -1.15 18.88 -7.74
C THR A 410 -0.10 18.55 -8.81
N ASP A 411 1.15 18.96 -8.58
CA ASP A 411 2.29 18.81 -9.48
C ASP A 411 3.56 18.29 -8.74
N MET A 412 3.46 17.92 -7.47
CA MET A 412 4.59 17.41 -6.67
C MET A 412 5.26 16.18 -7.32
N TYR A 413 4.51 15.35 -8.04
CA TYR A 413 5.05 14.20 -8.76
C TYR A 413 6.12 14.61 -9.79
N LEU A 414 6.09 15.84 -10.32
CA LEU A 414 7.15 16.37 -11.20
C LEU A 414 8.44 16.62 -10.43
N ALA A 415 8.35 17.27 -9.28
CA ALA A 415 9.51 17.52 -8.42
C ALA A 415 10.15 16.20 -7.97
N SER A 416 9.34 15.20 -7.63
CA SER A 416 9.83 13.87 -7.25
C SER A 416 10.48 13.13 -8.42
N ASN A 417 9.97 13.30 -9.63
CA ASN A 417 10.58 12.72 -10.83
C ASN A 417 11.91 13.39 -11.20
N ASP A 418 12.06 14.70 -10.97
CA ASP A 418 13.33 15.41 -11.13
C ASP A 418 14.40 14.89 -10.15
N LYS A 419 14.01 14.46 -8.95
CA LYS A 419 14.92 13.78 -8.00
C LYS A 419 15.20 12.34 -8.44
N ARG A 420 14.20 11.64 -8.96
CA ARG A 420 14.39 10.27 -9.47
C ARG A 420 15.41 10.18 -10.60
N HIS A 421 15.41 11.14 -11.52
CA HIS A 421 16.42 11.27 -12.59
C HIS A 421 17.86 11.41 -12.10
N GLN A 422 18.07 11.71 -10.82
CA GLN A 422 19.40 11.80 -10.22
C GLN A 422 19.91 10.45 -9.72
N VAL A 423 19.01 9.47 -9.52
CA VAL A 423 19.35 8.16 -8.92
C VAL A 423 19.06 6.98 -9.84
N TYR A 424 18.44 7.20 -11.00
CA TYR A 424 18.25 6.19 -12.05
C TYR A 424 18.58 6.77 -13.42
N ASP A 425 19.12 5.95 -14.33
CA ASP A 425 19.45 6.33 -15.70
C ASP A 425 18.31 6.00 -16.67
N TYR A 426 17.47 6.99 -16.96
CA TYR A 426 16.44 6.88 -18.00
C TYR A 426 16.18 8.22 -18.69
N THR A 427 15.74 8.19 -19.95
CA THR A 427 15.47 9.41 -20.74
C THR A 427 13.98 9.68 -20.95
N GLU A 428 13.16 8.63 -20.96
CA GLU A 428 11.72 8.72 -21.22
C GLU A 428 10.95 8.54 -19.92
N ASP A 429 10.23 9.57 -19.47
CA ASP A 429 9.46 9.52 -18.22
C ASP A 429 8.27 8.57 -18.28
N ASP A 430 7.69 8.40 -19.47
CA ASP A 430 6.51 7.58 -19.65
C ASP A 430 6.90 6.09 -19.60
N SER A 431 6.19 5.31 -18.77
CA SER A 431 6.38 3.86 -18.69
C SER A 431 5.74 3.14 -19.88
N CYS A 432 6.44 2.21 -20.51
CA CYS A 432 5.83 1.32 -21.51
C CYS A 432 5.79 -0.15 -21.07
N GLY A 433 5.94 -0.39 -19.76
CA GLY A 433 6.04 -1.71 -19.16
C GLY A 433 7.09 -1.78 -18.07
N TYR A 434 7.42 -3.00 -17.67
CA TYR A 434 8.33 -3.29 -16.57
C TYR A 434 9.81 -2.96 -16.86
N SER A 435 10.20 -2.83 -18.13
CA SER A 435 11.62 -2.70 -18.51
C SER A 435 11.87 -1.66 -19.59
N CYS A 436 11.05 -0.62 -19.63
CA CYS A 436 11.22 0.48 -20.59
C CYS A 436 10.66 1.80 -20.06
N GLY A 437 11.04 2.89 -20.71
CA GLY A 437 10.79 4.24 -20.18
C GLY A 437 11.50 4.43 -18.84
N ARG A 438 10.82 5.04 -17.87
CA ARG A 438 11.31 5.24 -16.50
C ARG A 438 11.65 3.96 -15.72
N ASN A 439 11.25 2.80 -16.25
CA ASN A 439 11.47 1.49 -15.65
C ASN A 439 12.59 0.72 -16.34
N VAL A 440 13.38 1.34 -17.22
CA VAL A 440 14.48 0.66 -17.93
C VAL A 440 15.65 0.36 -17.00
N ASP A 441 15.93 1.26 -16.07
CA ASP A 441 16.96 1.09 -15.05
C ASP A 441 16.36 0.52 -13.76
N HIS A 442 16.96 -0.56 -13.30
CA HIS A 442 16.51 -1.33 -12.13
C HIS A 442 17.47 -1.18 -10.96
N SER A 443 18.56 -0.41 -11.12
CA SER A 443 19.56 -0.18 -10.09
C SER A 443 19.59 1.28 -9.70
N ILE A 444 19.51 1.56 -8.41
CA ILE A 444 19.55 2.92 -7.88
C ILE A 444 20.98 3.33 -7.53
N ASP A 445 21.38 4.55 -7.89
CA ASP A 445 22.64 5.17 -7.49
C ASP A 445 22.56 5.60 -6.01
N LEU A 446 23.34 4.92 -5.17
CA LEU A 446 23.38 5.15 -3.73
C LEU A 446 24.17 6.40 -3.34
N ASP A 447 25.20 6.79 -4.10
CA ASP A 447 25.96 7.99 -3.80
C ASP A 447 25.07 9.23 -3.99
N ALA A 448 24.24 9.23 -5.03
CA ALA A 448 23.24 10.28 -5.24
C ALA A 448 22.09 10.21 -4.21
N LEU A 449 21.67 9.01 -3.82
CA LEU A 449 20.55 8.83 -2.87
C LEU A 449 20.92 9.18 -1.43
N VAL A 450 21.98 8.57 -0.90
CA VAL A 450 22.37 8.58 0.53
C VAL A 450 23.76 9.16 0.78
N GLY A 451 24.49 9.55 -0.27
CA GLY A 451 25.86 10.04 -0.15
C GLY A 451 26.90 8.90 -0.18
N PRO A 452 28.18 9.21 -0.50
CA PRO A 452 29.23 8.20 -0.65
C PRO A 452 29.45 7.35 0.60
N GLY A 453 29.19 6.05 0.48
CA GLY A 453 29.27 5.09 1.60
C GLY A 453 28.29 5.38 2.74
N GLY A 454 27.29 6.22 2.49
CA GLY A 454 26.31 6.66 3.47
C GLY A 454 25.22 5.64 3.73
N TYR A 455 24.51 5.88 4.83
CA TYR A 455 23.29 5.19 5.20
C TYR A 455 22.04 6.06 4.94
N TYR A 456 20.84 5.50 5.11
CA TYR A 456 19.58 6.24 4.97
C TYR A 456 19.61 7.56 5.73
N GLY A 457 19.25 8.65 5.04
CA GLY A 457 19.20 10.00 5.62
C GLY A 457 20.55 10.68 5.88
N GLU A 458 21.70 10.01 5.70
CA GLU A 458 23.01 10.60 6.04
C GLU A 458 23.57 11.56 4.97
N GLY A 459 23.06 11.50 3.74
CA GLY A 459 23.58 12.27 2.61
C GLY A 459 22.66 12.27 1.40
N GLY A 460 23.16 12.84 0.31
CA GLY A 460 22.48 12.84 -0.99
C GLY A 460 21.10 13.50 -0.96
N ILE A 461 20.15 12.90 -1.68
CA ILE A 461 18.74 13.31 -1.67
C ILE A 461 18.08 13.05 -0.30
N GLN A 462 18.54 12.02 0.40
CA GLN A 462 17.91 11.60 1.65
C GLN A 462 18.21 12.54 2.81
N GLU A 463 19.38 13.18 2.86
CA GLU A 463 19.72 14.15 3.92
C GLU A 463 18.62 15.22 4.10
N TYR A 464 18.20 15.88 3.01
CA TYR A 464 17.19 16.91 3.12
C TYR A 464 15.76 16.36 3.12
N THR A 465 15.46 15.21 2.52
CA THR A 465 14.09 14.65 2.62
C THR A 465 13.80 14.19 4.05
N PHE A 466 14.75 13.51 4.70
CA PHE A 466 14.63 13.12 6.11
C PHE A 466 14.54 14.36 7.00
N GLY A 467 15.42 15.35 6.80
CA GLY A 467 15.37 16.60 7.57
C GLY A 467 14.06 17.39 7.41
N ILE A 468 13.47 17.42 6.22
CA ILE A 468 12.14 18.03 5.98
C ILE A 468 11.05 17.26 6.73
N GLU A 469 11.09 15.92 6.68
CA GLU A 469 10.12 15.06 7.35
C GLU A 469 10.19 15.15 8.86
N ASP A 470 11.40 15.13 9.44
CA ASP A 470 11.57 15.25 10.89
C ASP A 470 11.02 16.58 11.40
N TRP A 471 11.32 17.69 10.71
CA TRP A 471 10.70 18.98 10.99
C TRP A 471 9.17 18.93 10.89
N ALA A 472 8.65 18.30 9.83
CA ALA A 472 7.20 18.20 9.62
C ALA A 472 6.51 17.32 10.66
N PHE A 473 7.17 16.27 11.14
CA PHE A 473 6.66 15.41 12.20
C PHE A 473 6.56 16.15 13.53
N ASP A 474 7.55 16.99 13.85
CA ASP A 474 7.52 17.80 15.07
C ASP A 474 6.42 18.87 15.02
N GLU A 475 6.25 19.53 13.87
CA GLU A 475 5.12 20.45 13.64
C GLU A 475 3.77 19.73 13.73
N TYR A 476 3.68 18.51 13.19
CA TYR A 476 2.48 17.69 13.22
C TYR A 476 2.14 17.26 14.65
N ASP A 477 3.10 16.77 15.41
CA ASP A 477 2.86 16.33 16.79
C ASP A 477 2.39 17.48 17.68
N ALA A 478 2.98 18.67 17.52
CA ALA A 478 2.54 19.87 18.21
C ALA A 478 1.09 20.25 17.82
N PHE A 479 0.77 20.21 16.52
CA PHE A 479 -0.57 20.53 16.03
C PHE A 479 -1.61 19.51 16.48
N MET A 480 -1.32 18.21 16.40
CA MET A 480 -2.23 17.16 16.83
C MET A 480 -2.44 17.15 18.34
N ALA A 481 -1.41 17.45 19.14
CA ALA A 481 -1.56 17.61 20.59
C ALA A 481 -2.53 18.75 20.94
N ASP A 482 -2.45 19.86 20.21
CA ASP A 482 -3.36 20.99 20.36
C ASP A 482 -4.79 20.67 19.87
N LEU A 483 -4.96 20.07 18.69
CA LEU A 483 -6.29 19.67 18.22
C LEU A 483 -6.98 18.72 19.19
N ARG A 484 -6.24 17.75 19.75
CA ARG A 484 -6.75 16.75 20.70
C ARG A 484 -7.20 17.32 22.05
N THR A 485 -7.03 18.62 22.33
CA THR A 485 -7.69 19.24 23.49
C THR A 485 -9.21 19.25 23.37
N GLY A 486 -9.74 19.17 22.14
CA GLY A 486 -11.18 19.09 21.88
C GLY A 486 -11.91 20.43 21.94
N ASP A 487 -11.19 21.56 21.97
CA ASP A 487 -11.77 22.88 22.21
C ASP A 487 -12.34 23.59 20.96
N ARG A 488 -12.15 23.04 19.74
CA ARG A 488 -12.63 23.64 18.48
C ARG A 488 -14.09 23.30 18.21
N THR A 489 -14.80 24.19 17.52
CA THR A 489 -15.97 23.80 16.74
C THR A 489 -15.55 23.05 15.47
N GLU A 490 -16.45 22.27 14.87
CA GLU A 490 -16.18 21.57 13.61
C GLU A 490 -15.72 22.50 12.47
N ALA A 491 -16.27 23.72 12.41
CA ALA A 491 -15.88 24.71 11.41
C ALA A 491 -14.48 25.27 11.66
N GLU A 492 -14.11 25.52 12.91
CA GLU A 492 -12.75 25.94 13.29
C GLU A 492 -11.75 24.81 13.02
N LEU A 493 -12.07 23.57 13.41
CA LEU A 493 -11.24 22.40 13.15
C LEU A 493 -10.92 22.26 11.66
N ARG A 494 -11.95 22.34 10.80
CA ARG A 494 -11.79 22.24 9.35
C ARG A 494 -10.90 23.36 8.79
N ALA A 495 -11.13 24.60 9.24
CA ALA A 495 -10.36 25.76 8.80
C ALA A 495 -8.89 25.69 9.25
N ASP A 496 -8.64 25.32 10.52
CA ASP A 496 -7.30 25.15 11.07
C ASP A 496 -6.53 24.06 10.31
N MET A 497 -7.16 22.91 10.04
CA MET A 497 -6.55 21.81 9.28
C MET A 497 -6.20 22.24 7.86
N ALA A 498 -7.11 22.90 7.16
CA ALA A 498 -6.94 23.44 5.82
C ALA A 498 -5.75 24.42 5.74
N GLU A 499 -5.73 25.42 6.61
CA GLU A 499 -4.64 26.41 6.66
C GLU A 499 -3.30 25.75 7.00
N TRP A 500 -3.29 24.84 7.99
CA TRP A 500 -2.08 24.16 8.42
C TRP A 500 -1.49 23.29 7.30
N GLN A 501 -2.30 22.43 6.65
CA GLN A 501 -1.79 21.53 5.61
C GLN A 501 -1.29 22.30 4.38
N GLN A 502 -1.93 23.42 4.04
CA GLN A 502 -1.50 24.31 2.96
C GLN A 502 -0.13 24.92 3.26
N ARG A 503 0.08 25.42 4.49
CA ARG A 503 1.39 25.95 4.94
C ARG A 503 2.47 24.87 4.93
N MET A 504 2.15 23.67 5.41
CA MET A 504 3.09 22.55 5.44
C MET A 504 3.51 22.15 4.03
N ALA A 505 2.57 21.92 3.12
CA ALA A 505 2.86 21.54 1.74
C ALA A 505 3.71 22.61 1.02
N ALA A 506 3.39 23.89 1.17
CA ALA A 506 4.17 25.02 0.65
C ALA A 506 5.63 24.99 1.13
N THR A 507 5.82 24.81 2.43
CA THR A 507 7.14 24.82 3.06
C THR A 507 7.95 23.59 2.64
N MET A 508 7.36 22.40 2.77
CA MET A 508 8.01 21.12 2.45
C MET A 508 8.41 21.06 0.97
N LYS A 509 7.52 21.41 0.04
CA LYS A 509 7.83 21.41 -1.39
C LYS A 509 8.92 22.43 -1.74
N GLY A 510 8.85 23.63 -1.17
CA GLY A 510 9.87 24.67 -1.40
C GLY A 510 11.27 24.20 -1.01
N HIS A 511 11.40 23.60 0.17
CA HIS A 511 12.66 23.04 0.68
C HIS A 511 13.12 21.80 -0.10
N TYR A 512 12.19 20.92 -0.48
CA TYR A 512 12.46 19.73 -1.28
C TYR A 512 13.05 20.06 -2.65
N ILE A 513 12.45 21.02 -3.36
CA ILE A 513 12.96 21.51 -4.65
C ILE A 513 14.34 22.15 -4.46
N ALA A 514 14.51 22.97 -3.43
CA ALA A 514 15.77 23.64 -3.13
C ALA A 514 16.90 22.71 -2.66
N GLY A 515 16.58 21.48 -2.21
CA GLY A 515 17.55 20.58 -1.59
C GLY A 515 18.06 21.12 -0.25
N THR A 516 17.15 21.62 0.58
CA THR A 516 17.46 22.23 1.88
C THR A 516 16.47 21.75 2.94
N VAL A 517 16.77 22.02 4.21
CA VAL A 517 15.91 21.67 5.35
C VAL A 517 15.32 22.95 5.98
N PRO A 518 14.03 22.96 6.37
CA PRO A 518 13.45 24.06 7.14
C PRO A 518 14.21 24.31 8.45
N THR A 519 14.35 25.57 8.85
CA THR A 519 14.90 25.92 10.17
C THR A 519 13.76 26.17 11.16
N GLY A 520 13.79 25.50 12.31
CA GLY A 520 12.86 25.72 13.42
C GLY A 520 13.05 27.04 14.16
#